data_AF-A0A916DUT4-F1
#
_entry.id   AF-A0A916DUT4-F1
#
_cell.length_a   1.000
_cell.length_b   1.000
_cell.length_c   1.000
_cell.angle_alpha   90.00
_cell.angle_beta   90.00
_cell.angle_gamma   90.00
#
_symmetry.space_group_name_H-M   'P 1'
#
loop_
_entity.id
_entity.type
_entity.pdbx_description
1 polymer ?
#
loop_
_entity_poly.entity_id
_entity_poly.type
_entity_poly.pdbx_seq_one_letter_code
_entity_poly.pdbx_strand_id
1 'polypeptide(L)'
;MNIYCTILNVTLEQIQEVIKETYPQNESSLIEQGTVFISEGELIDLSAEQAPVSEGIYLSMNYNGEELKFKEFVDHLIAKLEAEDLIYDLEYELEKDGNFESFNLRHADYA
;
A
#
# COMPACT_ATOMS: atom_id res chain seq x y z
N MET A 1 -5.30 5.05 -10.51
CA MET A 1 -5.00 5.69 -9.20
C MET A 1 -3.80 4.98 -8.61
N ASN A 2 -2.90 5.69 -7.93
CA ASN A 2 -1.64 5.11 -7.44
C ASN A 2 -1.48 5.32 -5.94
N ILE A 3 -0.78 4.41 -5.26
CA ILE A 3 -0.27 4.58 -3.89
C ILE A 3 1.23 4.32 -3.91
N TYR A 4 1.96 5.14 -3.18
CA TYR A 4 3.36 4.97 -2.84
C TYR A 4 3.49 5.14 -1.33
N CYS A 5 3.92 4.11 -0.61
CA CYS A 5 3.98 4.14 0.84
C CYS A 5 5.29 3.55 1.35
N THR A 6 5.98 4.26 2.23
CA THR A 6 7.10 3.71 3.00
C THR A 6 6.64 3.46 4.42
N ILE A 7 6.84 2.24 4.91
CA ILE A 7 6.45 1.81 6.25
C ILE A 7 7.71 1.33 6.97
N LEU A 8 8.05 1.96 8.09
CA LEU A 8 9.25 1.64 8.87
C LEU A 8 8.98 0.51 9.87
N ASN A 9 10.04 -0.24 10.20
CA ASN A 9 10.06 -1.28 11.21
C ASN A 9 9.03 -2.41 10.98
N VAL A 10 8.71 -2.69 9.71
CA VAL A 10 7.78 -3.75 9.30
C VAL A 10 8.48 -4.76 8.40
N THR A 11 8.03 -6.02 8.44
CA THR A 11 8.49 -7.06 7.52
C THR A 11 7.53 -7.24 6.34
N LEU A 12 8.00 -7.85 5.26
CA LEU A 12 7.14 -8.25 4.13
C LEU A 12 6.00 -9.18 4.57
N GLU A 13 6.23 -10.03 5.57
CA GLU A 13 5.24 -10.97 6.10
C GLU A 13 4.06 -10.23 6.76
N GLN A 14 4.33 -9.18 7.53
CA GLN A 14 3.29 -8.36 8.16
C GLN A 14 2.47 -7.59 7.11
N ILE A 15 3.13 -6.99 6.11
CA ILE A 15 2.44 -6.31 5.01
C ILE A 15 1.56 -7.30 4.23
N GLN A 16 2.02 -8.53 4.04
CA GLN A 16 1.22 -9.57 3.41
C GLN A 16 -0.04 -9.89 4.22
N GLU A 17 0.03 -9.96 5.55
CA GLU A 17 -1.13 -10.19 6.42
C GLU A 17 -2.15 -9.05 6.30
N VAL A 18 -1.70 -7.79 6.38
CA VAL A 18 -2.55 -6.60 6.21
C VAL A 18 -3.30 -6.65 4.87
N ILE A 19 -2.61 -6.96 3.78
CA ILE A 19 -3.26 -6.97 2.46
C ILE A 19 -4.19 -8.19 2.31
N LYS A 20 -3.83 -9.37 2.84
CA LYS A 20 -4.72 -10.55 2.86
C LYS A 20 -6.00 -10.30 3.62
N GLU A 21 -5.95 -9.60 4.76
CA GLU A 21 -7.14 -9.24 5.51
C GLU A 21 -8.02 -8.25 4.74
N THR A 22 -7.40 -7.33 3.99
CA THR A 22 -8.11 -6.36 3.17
C THR A 22 -8.76 -7.01 1.94
N TYR A 23 -8.11 -8.01 1.35
CA TYR A 23 -8.60 -8.74 0.16
C TYR A 23 -8.46 -10.26 0.31
N PRO A 24 -9.32 -10.91 1.12
CA PRO A 24 -9.21 -12.34 1.44
C PRO A 24 -9.47 -13.28 0.25
N GLN A 25 -9.99 -12.74 -0.85
CA GLN A 25 -10.29 -13.48 -2.08
C GLN A 25 -9.07 -13.62 -3.00
N ASN A 26 -8.00 -12.84 -2.77
CA ASN A 26 -6.81 -12.84 -3.62
C ASN A 26 -5.73 -13.75 -3.03
N GLU A 27 -5.24 -14.71 -3.82
CA GLU A 27 -4.02 -15.42 -3.48
C GLU A 27 -2.82 -14.49 -3.72
N SER A 28 -2.14 -14.08 -2.64
CA SER A 28 -0.88 -13.35 -2.77
C SER A 28 0.09 -14.17 -3.60
N SER A 29 0.47 -13.66 -4.78
CA SER A 29 1.44 -14.30 -5.64
C SER A 29 2.83 -13.91 -5.13
N LEU A 30 3.39 -14.74 -4.26
CA LEU A 30 4.77 -14.56 -3.81
C LEU A 30 5.70 -14.83 -5.01
N ILE A 31 6.42 -13.81 -5.48
CA ILE A 31 7.46 -13.97 -6.49
C ILE A 31 8.81 -13.80 -5.80
N GLU A 32 9.74 -14.72 -6.08
CA GLU A 32 11.11 -14.69 -5.60
C GLU A 32 11.79 -13.33 -5.87
N GLN A 33 12.70 -12.93 -4.96
CA GLN A 33 13.53 -11.69 -4.93
C GLN A 33 13.06 -10.57 -4.00
N GLY A 34 12.15 -10.83 -3.06
CA GLY A 34 11.82 -9.87 -1.99
C GLY A 34 10.75 -8.85 -2.36
N THR A 35 9.93 -9.18 -3.36
CA THR A 35 8.78 -8.38 -3.78
C THR A 35 7.49 -9.19 -3.62
N VAL A 36 6.51 -8.67 -2.89
CA VAL A 36 5.17 -9.28 -2.78
C VAL A 36 4.29 -8.69 -3.88
N PHE A 37 3.74 -9.54 -4.76
CA PHE A 37 2.79 -9.13 -5.79
C PHE A 37 1.37 -9.56 -5.45
N ILE A 38 0.43 -8.63 -5.53
CA ILE A 38 -1.00 -8.92 -5.37
C ILE A 38 -1.72 -8.40 -6.60
N SER A 39 -2.35 -9.31 -7.34
CA SER A 39 -3.26 -8.97 -8.42
C SER A 39 -4.67 -9.45 -8.11
N GLU A 40 -5.63 -8.52 -8.18
CA GLU A 40 -7.06 -8.82 -8.21
C GLU A 40 -7.56 -8.70 -9.65
N GLY A 41 -7.20 -9.67 -10.50
CA GLY A 41 -7.48 -9.56 -11.94
C GLY A 41 -6.83 -8.30 -12.55
N GLU A 42 -7.65 -7.40 -13.11
CA GLU A 42 -7.22 -6.12 -13.70
C GLU A 42 -7.35 -4.92 -12.73
N LEU A 43 -7.85 -5.14 -11.52
CA LEU A 43 -8.28 -4.06 -10.61
C LEU A 43 -7.12 -3.47 -9.80
N ILE A 44 -6.22 -4.33 -9.31
CA ILE A 44 -5.12 -3.96 -8.42
C ILE A 44 -3.83 -4.60 -8.92
N ASP A 45 -2.77 -3.82 -8.99
CA ASP A 45 -1.39 -4.29 -9.12
C ASP A 45 -0.57 -3.68 -7.98
N LEU A 46 -0.19 -4.49 -6.99
CA LEU A 46 0.55 -4.05 -5.82
C LEU A 46 1.91 -4.75 -5.77
N SER A 47 2.97 -4.00 -5.49
CA SER A 47 4.30 -4.48 -5.13
C SER A 47 4.71 -3.97 -3.74
N ALA A 48 5.36 -4.82 -2.94
CA ALA A 48 5.99 -4.42 -1.69
C ALA A 48 7.42 -4.95 -1.62
N GLU A 49 8.41 -4.10 -1.40
CA GLU A 49 9.84 -4.44 -1.41
C GLU A 49 10.59 -3.80 -0.23
N GLN A 50 11.77 -4.34 0.12
CA GLN A 50 12.62 -3.72 1.14
C GLN A 50 13.04 -2.31 0.69
N ALA A 51 12.78 -1.30 1.53
CA ALA A 51 13.18 0.07 1.25
C ALA A 51 14.72 0.16 1.13
N PRO A 52 15.28 0.85 0.11
CA PRO A 52 16.72 0.87 -0.14
C PRO A 52 17.55 1.55 0.95
N VAL A 53 16.91 2.43 1.75
CA VAL A 53 17.60 3.38 2.64
C VAL A 53 17.08 3.31 4.09
N SER A 54 16.06 2.51 4.36
CA SER A 54 15.45 2.38 5.68
C SER A 54 15.20 0.92 6.05
N GLU A 55 15.10 0.65 7.36
CA GLU A 55 14.61 -0.62 7.90
C GLU A 55 13.09 -0.72 7.72
N GLY A 56 12.61 -0.58 6.48
CA GLY A 56 11.19 -0.51 6.17
C GLY A 56 10.84 -1.17 4.84
N ILE A 57 9.55 -1.17 4.52
CA ILE A 57 9.00 -1.69 3.27
C ILE A 57 8.49 -0.51 2.45
N TYR A 58 8.86 -0.51 1.16
CA TYR A 58 8.27 0.35 0.15
C TYR A 58 7.14 -0.41 -0.55
N LEU A 59 5.93 0.12 -0.46
CA LEU A 59 4.72 -0.39 -1.10
C LEU A 59 4.37 0.53 -2.27
N SER A 60 4.17 -0.04 -3.45
CA SER A 60 3.61 0.67 -4.59
C SER A 60 2.38 -0.08 -5.10
N MET A 61 1.31 0.64 -5.42
CA MET A 61 0.07 0.04 -5.89
C MET A 61 -0.54 0.87 -7.01
N ASN A 62 -0.98 0.21 -8.06
CA ASN A 62 -1.86 0.76 -9.09
C ASN A 62 -3.27 0.17 -8.93
N TYR A 63 -4.27 1.05 -8.93
CA TYR A 63 -5.67 0.69 -8.80
C TYR A 63 -6.50 1.27 -9.96
N ASN A 64 -7.23 0.37 -10.63
CA ASN A 64 -8.01 0.64 -11.85
C ASN A 64 -9.54 0.63 -11.60
N GLY A 65 -9.97 0.64 -10.33
CA GLY A 65 -11.38 0.62 -9.95
C GLY A 65 -12.00 2.00 -9.73
N GLU A 66 -13.06 2.03 -8.92
CA GLU A 66 -13.82 3.24 -8.56
C GLU A 66 -13.10 4.07 -7.47
N GLU A 67 -13.10 5.41 -7.60
CA GLU A 67 -12.45 6.32 -6.63
C GLU A 67 -12.92 6.10 -5.19
N LEU A 68 -14.22 5.83 -4.98
CA LEU A 68 -14.77 5.61 -3.64
C LEU A 68 -14.14 4.39 -2.97
N LYS A 69 -14.04 3.27 -3.70
CA LYS A 69 -13.44 2.03 -3.19
C LYS A 69 -11.94 2.17 -2.95
N PHE A 70 -11.27 2.95 -3.80
CA PHE A 70 -9.87 3.28 -3.58
C PHE A 70 -9.66 4.03 -2.27
N LYS A 71 -10.52 5.02 -1.98
CA LYS A 71 -10.48 5.74 -0.70
C LYS A 71 -10.76 4.84 0.50
N GLU A 72 -11.76 3.97 0.40
CA GLU A 72 -12.04 2.97 1.43
C GLU A 72 -10.83 2.05 1.69
N PHE A 73 -10.09 1.67 0.64
CA PHE A 73 -8.85 0.91 0.79
C PHE A 73 -7.76 1.71 1.51
N VAL A 74 -7.53 2.97 1.11
CA VAL A 74 -6.54 3.84 1.75
C VAL A 74 -6.86 4.02 3.24
N ASP A 75 -8.12 4.30 3.57
CA ASP A 75 -8.59 4.46 4.95
C ASP A 75 -8.39 3.17 5.76
N HIS A 76 -8.67 2.00 5.16
CA HIS A 76 -8.46 0.71 5.81
C HIS A 76 -6.98 0.41 6.05
N LEU A 77 -6.12 0.68 5.06
CA LEU A 77 -4.67 0.52 5.18
C LEU A 77 -4.14 1.38 6.33
N ILE A 78 -4.50 2.67 6.38
CA ILE A 78 -4.08 3.57 7.45
C ILE A 78 -4.55 3.08 8.81
N ALA A 79 -5.83 2.72 8.94
CA ALA A 79 -6.37 2.22 10.21
C ALA A 79 -5.63 0.97 10.71
N LYS A 80 -5.16 0.11 9.80
CA LYS A 80 -4.35 -1.07 10.14
C LYS A 80 -2.94 -0.69 10.57
N LEU A 81 -2.28 0.20 9.83
CA LEU A 81 -0.95 0.70 10.20
C LEU A 81 -0.97 1.38 11.58
N GLU A 82 -2.00 2.19 11.86
CA GLU A 82 -2.19 2.83 13.16
C GLU A 82 -2.49 1.82 14.27
N ALA A 83 -3.31 0.79 14.02
CA ALA A 83 -3.62 -0.24 15.01
C ALA A 83 -2.40 -1.09 15.42
N GLU A 84 -1.39 -1.16 14.56
CA GLU A 84 -0.13 -1.88 14.79
C GLU A 84 1.03 -0.95 15.23
N ASP A 85 0.75 0.33 15.52
CA ASP A 85 1.76 1.35 15.86
C ASP A 85 2.90 1.46 14.81
N LEU A 86 2.58 1.27 13.52
CA LEU A 86 3.54 1.33 12.42
C LEU A 86 3.76 2.76 11.92
N ILE A 87 5.02 3.15 11.75
CA ILE A 87 5.41 4.48 11.28
C ILE A 87 5.42 4.50 9.75
N TYR A 88 4.57 5.32 9.12
CA TYR A 88 4.40 5.36 7.66
C TYR A 88 4.46 6.76 7.05
N ASP A 89 4.85 6.83 5.78
CA ASP A 89 4.72 7.98 4.88
C ASP A 89 4.04 7.49 3.60
N LEU A 90 2.81 7.93 3.38
CA LEU A 90 1.95 7.50 2.31
C LEU A 90 1.64 8.68 1.40
N GLU A 91 1.96 8.52 0.14
CA GLU A 91 1.49 9.35 -0.97
C GLU A 91 0.49 8.56 -1.81
N TYR A 92 -0.61 9.18 -2.21
CA TYR A 92 -1.51 8.59 -3.19
C TYR A 92 -1.99 9.61 -4.22
N GLU A 93 -2.26 9.14 -5.43
CA GLU A 93 -2.63 9.94 -6.58
C GLU A 93 -4.01 9.52 -7.13
N LEU A 94 -4.89 10.51 -7.28
CA LEU A 94 -6.18 10.35 -7.94
C LEU A 94 -6.15 11.01 -9.31
N GLU A 95 -6.57 10.28 -10.35
CA GLU A 95 -6.76 10.88 -11.68
C GLU A 95 -8.17 11.46 -11.79
N LYS A 96 -8.27 12.76 -12.10
CA LYS A 96 -9.52 13.46 -12.37
C LYS A 96 -9.36 14.27 -13.65
N ASP A 97 -10.21 14.00 -14.63
CA ASP A 97 -10.24 14.70 -15.91
C ASP A 97 -8.85 14.76 -16.61
N GLY A 98 -8.08 13.66 -16.53
CA GLY A 98 -6.74 13.55 -17.11
C GLY A 98 -5.62 14.26 -16.33
N ASN A 99 -5.91 14.77 -15.13
CA ASN A 99 -4.92 15.35 -14.22
C ASN A 99 -4.79 14.50 -12.96
N PHE A 100 -3.56 14.37 -12.45
CA PHE A 100 -3.29 13.68 -11.19
C PHE A 100 -3.28 14.68 -10.03
N GLU A 101 -4.03 14.36 -8.97
CA GLU A 101 -4.06 15.08 -7.70
C GLU A 101 -3.39 14.20 -6.64
N SER A 102 -2.28 14.67 -6.06
CA SER A 102 -1.49 13.95 -5.06
C SER A 102 -1.87 14.34 -3.64
N PHE A 103 -1.94 13.37 -2.75
CA PHE A 103 -2.27 13.51 -1.34
C PHE A 103 -1.18 12.85 -0.51
N ASN A 104 -0.79 13.51 0.58
CA ASN A 104 0.27 13.02 1.47
C ASN A 104 -0.30 12.83 2.88
N LEU A 105 -0.07 11.66 3.46
CA LEU A 105 -0.50 11.26 4.79
C LEU A 105 0.69 10.64 5.51
N ARG A 106 1.05 11.19 6.67
CA ARG A 106 2.23 10.76 7.44
C ARG A 106 1.86 10.46 8.88
N HIS A 107 2.44 9.39 9.40
CA HIS A 107 2.46 9.13 10.82
C HIS A 107 3.19 10.25 11.56
N ALA A 108 2.74 10.61 12.76
CA ALA A 108 3.28 11.75 13.52
C ALA A 108 4.79 11.64 13.82
N ASP A 109 5.27 10.40 13.95
CA ASP A 109 6.67 10.08 14.23
C ASP A 109 7.52 9.83 12.97
N TYR A 110 6.99 10.07 11.77
CA TYR A 110 7.75 9.96 10.53
C TYR A 110 8.59 11.24 10.33
N ALA A 111 9.89 11.15 10.62
CA ALA A 111 10.85 12.27 10.66
C ALA A 111 11.66 12.45 9.37
#